data_AF-A0A4V3BVV5-F1
#
_entry.id   AF-A0A4V3BVV5-F1
#
_cell.length_a   1.000
_cell.length_b   1.000
_cell.length_c   1.000
_cell.angle_alpha   90.00
_cell.angle_beta   90.00
_cell.angle_gamma   90.00
#
_symmetry.space_group_name_H-M   'P 1'
#
loop_
_entity.id
_entity.type
_entity.pdbx_description
1 polymer ?
#
loop_
_entity_poly.entity_id
_entity_poly.type
_entity_poly.pdbx_seq_one_letter_code
_entity_poly.pdbx_strand_id
1 'polypeptide(L)'
;MVGLVGAVPVSYAEASGSSVTFVPASYTIPATTTATTATGEDGATSTAAEAVTAAAAAVTAAQAVTSDIAASGLDIGVAETTVDTADLQQAADRLEIGIDHLPDALLPDVTDNVTDLVTATNQQVASLRGSLDAAIAAEAQRQAEEKARQEAEARAKAEAEAKAAEAAESSSSSGSSSGRSASAPSVPIPSGNGNGDNSPSGAQAFAYSQFAGRGWGDDQFGCLVALWNKESGWNYQAYNRSSGAYGIPQALPGSKMGSAGADWQTNAATQVLWGLGYIQGRYGTPCGAWGHSQSTGWY
;
A
#
# COMPACT_ATOMS: atom_id res chain seq x y z
N MET A 1 42.66 -36.31 -12.63
CA MET A 1 42.74 -35.44 -11.43
C MET A 1 42.97 -34.01 -11.91
N VAL A 2 42.46 -33.04 -11.15
CA VAL A 2 42.38 -31.59 -11.39
C VAL A 2 41.11 -31.16 -12.11
N GLY A 3 40.08 -30.89 -11.31
CA GLY A 3 38.89 -30.15 -11.71
C GLY A 3 39.16 -28.65 -11.68
N LEU A 4 38.65 -27.93 -12.67
CA LEU A 4 38.66 -26.48 -12.73
C LEU A 4 37.21 -26.02 -12.93
N VAL A 5 36.58 -25.57 -11.85
CA VAL A 5 35.23 -25.01 -11.86
C VAL A 5 35.37 -23.51 -12.13
N GLY A 6 34.98 -23.06 -13.32
CA GLY A 6 34.87 -21.64 -13.65
C GLY A 6 33.47 -21.14 -13.32
N ALA A 7 33.33 -20.41 -12.21
CA ALA A 7 32.12 -19.68 -11.87
C ALA A 7 32.15 -18.31 -12.60
N VAL A 8 31.11 -18.04 -13.39
CA VAL A 8 30.85 -16.72 -13.98
C VAL A 8 30.08 -15.90 -12.94
N PRO A 9 30.47 -14.65 -12.63
CA PRO A 9 29.69 -13.81 -11.73
C PRO A 9 28.40 -13.36 -12.42
N VAL A 10 27.26 -13.59 -11.76
CA VAL A 10 25.99 -12.96 -12.11
C VAL A 10 26.05 -11.51 -11.61
N SER A 11 26.08 -10.56 -12.53
CA SER A 11 25.89 -9.14 -12.22
C SER A 11 24.43 -8.91 -11.83
N TYR A 12 24.16 -8.70 -10.55
CA TYR A 12 22.89 -8.14 -10.09
C TYR A 12 22.92 -6.62 -10.33
N ALA A 13 21.87 -6.11 -10.97
CA ALA A 13 21.65 -4.68 -11.12
C ALA A 13 21.24 -4.09 -9.76
N GLU A 14 22.00 -3.11 -9.29
CA GLU A 14 21.69 -2.26 -8.15
C GLU A 14 20.40 -1.47 -8.46
N ALA A 15 19.27 -1.92 -7.90
CA ALA A 15 18.07 -1.12 -7.85
C ALA A 15 18.23 -0.11 -6.71
N SER A 16 18.61 1.13 -7.04
CA SER A 16 18.40 2.30 -6.18
C SER A 16 16.89 2.55 -6.04
N GLY A 17 16.23 1.74 -5.22
CA GLY A 17 14.93 2.04 -4.66
C GLY A 17 15.17 2.64 -3.28
N SER A 18 14.68 3.86 -3.05
CA SER A 18 14.60 4.43 -1.71
C SER A 18 13.80 3.47 -0.83
N SER A 19 14.51 2.66 -0.06
CA SER A 19 13.94 1.88 1.03
C SER A 19 13.38 2.88 2.04
N VAL A 20 12.07 2.85 2.25
CA VAL A 20 11.48 3.40 3.47
C VAL A 20 12.09 2.56 4.59
N THR A 21 13.03 3.15 5.31
CA THR A 21 13.60 2.57 6.52
C THR A 21 12.50 2.54 7.56
N PHE A 22 11.72 1.46 7.58
CA PHE A 22 10.96 1.14 8.76
C PHE A 22 11.98 0.78 9.83
N VAL A 23 12.17 1.68 10.79
CA VAL A 23 12.93 1.37 11.99
C VAL A 23 12.06 0.37 12.76
N PRO A 24 12.40 -0.93 12.86
CA PRO A 24 11.79 -1.73 13.90
C PRO A 24 12.20 -1.06 15.21
N ALA A 25 11.25 -0.49 15.93
CA ALA A 25 11.46 -0.15 17.33
C ALA A 25 11.91 -1.45 17.98
N SER A 26 13.21 -1.55 18.23
CA SER A 26 13.81 -2.72 18.86
C SER A 26 13.33 -2.67 20.30
N TYR A 27 12.16 -3.26 20.53
CA TYR A 27 11.61 -3.42 21.85
C TYR A 27 12.43 -4.50 22.54
N THR A 28 13.44 -4.05 23.26
CA THR A 28 14.13 -4.86 24.25
C THR A 28 13.10 -5.21 25.31
N ILE A 29 12.70 -6.47 25.38
CA ILE A 29 12.00 -7.01 26.54
C ILE A 29 12.92 -6.71 27.73
N PRO A 30 12.47 -6.06 28.80
CA PRO A 30 13.27 -6.00 30.02
C PRO A 30 13.61 -7.44 30.39
N ALA A 31 14.90 -7.74 30.48
CA ALA A 31 15.36 -9.04 30.91
C ALA A 31 14.60 -9.40 32.19
N THR A 32 14.01 -10.60 32.22
CA THR A 32 13.45 -11.16 33.44
C THR A 32 14.58 -11.15 34.46
N THR A 33 14.59 -10.18 35.38
CA THR A 33 15.55 -10.13 36.46
C THR A 33 15.22 -11.33 37.33
N THR A 34 15.98 -12.41 37.14
CA THR A 34 15.98 -13.54 38.06
C THR A 34 16.26 -12.96 39.44
N ALA A 35 15.24 -12.97 40.30
CA ALA A 35 15.31 -12.48 41.66
C ALA A 35 16.50 -13.14 42.37
N THR A 36 17.57 -12.37 42.54
CA THR A 36 18.63 -12.72 43.48
C THR A 36 18.03 -12.51 44.86
N THR A 37 17.92 -13.59 45.63
CA THR A 37 17.40 -13.56 46.99
C THR A 37 18.32 -12.71 47.88
N ALA A 38 18.08 -11.41 47.95
CA ALA A 38 18.75 -10.51 48.88
C ALA A 38 18.16 -10.73 50.27
N THR A 39 18.92 -11.42 51.12
CA THR A 39 18.54 -11.69 52.51
C THR A 39 18.90 -10.46 53.36
N GLY A 40 18.00 -9.47 53.43
CA GLY A 40 18.15 -8.26 54.26
C GLY A 40 17.05 -7.21 54.04
N GLU A 41 16.81 -6.35 55.03
CA GLU A 41 15.77 -5.29 55.05
C GLU A 41 15.85 -4.33 53.84
N ASP A 42 17.05 -4.04 53.33
CA ASP A 42 17.28 -3.25 52.10
C ASP A 42 16.79 -3.94 50.81
N GLY A 43 16.61 -5.26 50.83
CA GLY A 43 16.16 -6.02 49.64
C GLY A 43 14.66 -5.89 49.38
N ALA A 44 13.84 -5.78 50.43
CA ALA A 44 12.39 -5.70 50.31
C ALA A 44 11.94 -4.35 49.73
N THR A 45 12.54 -3.25 50.19
CA THR A 45 12.28 -1.90 49.68
C THR A 45 12.76 -1.72 48.23
N SER A 46 13.91 -2.29 47.87
CA SER A 46 14.39 -2.32 46.47
C SER A 46 13.43 -3.08 45.57
N THR A 47 12.91 -4.23 46.02
CA THR A 47 11.94 -5.03 45.24
C THR A 47 10.62 -4.29 45.05
N ALA A 48 10.14 -3.58 46.09
CA ALA A 48 8.96 -2.74 46.00
C ALA A 48 9.13 -1.60 44.98
N ALA A 49 10.28 -0.92 44.98
CA ALA A 49 10.58 0.14 44.02
C ALA A 49 10.66 -0.38 42.57
N GLU A 50 11.21 -1.58 42.37
CA GLU A 50 11.21 -2.26 41.07
C GLU A 50 9.79 -2.58 40.60
N ALA A 51 8.91 -3.05 41.49
CA ALA A 51 7.51 -3.33 41.16
C ALA A 51 6.73 -2.08 40.74
N VAL A 52 6.92 -0.94 41.42
CA VAL A 52 6.32 0.35 41.00
C VAL A 52 6.83 0.78 39.63
N THR A 53 8.14 0.63 39.37
CA THR A 53 8.72 0.94 38.05
C THR A 53 8.14 0.05 36.95
N ALA A 54 7.98 -1.25 37.24
CA ALA A 54 7.37 -2.21 36.32
C ALA A 54 5.89 -1.88 36.05
N ALA A 55 5.14 -1.41 37.05
CA ALA A 55 3.77 -0.94 36.89
C ALA A 55 3.68 0.24 35.92
N ALA A 56 4.52 1.26 36.09
CA ALA A 56 4.56 2.42 35.17
C ALA A 56 4.89 2.01 33.72
N ALA A 57 5.82 1.06 33.55
CA ALA A 57 6.16 0.51 32.23
C ALA A 57 4.99 -0.25 31.59
N ALA A 58 4.27 -1.06 32.37
CA ALA A 58 3.10 -1.81 31.89
C ALA A 58 1.96 -0.87 31.47
N VAL A 59 1.70 0.20 32.24
CA VAL A 59 0.71 1.24 31.87
C VAL A 59 1.09 1.92 30.55
N THR A 60 2.37 2.27 30.39
CA THR A 60 2.86 2.88 29.14
C THR A 60 2.69 1.94 27.95
N ALA A 61 2.97 0.64 28.13
CA ALA A 61 2.80 -0.37 27.09
C ALA A 61 1.33 -0.58 26.71
N ALA A 62 0.42 -0.54 27.68
CA ALA A 62 -1.04 -0.57 27.48
C ALA A 62 -1.54 0.61 26.63
N GLN A 63 -1.06 1.82 26.91
CA GLN A 63 -1.39 3.01 26.12
C GLN A 63 -0.82 2.95 24.70
N ALA A 64 0.41 2.44 24.56
CA ALA A 64 1.05 2.29 23.27
C ALA A 64 0.28 1.32 22.36
N VAL A 65 -0.06 0.11 22.84
CA VAL A 65 -0.80 -0.86 22.02
C VAL A 65 -2.18 -0.34 21.62
N THR A 66 -2.87 0.37 22.52
CA THR A 66 -4.17 1.01 22.22
C THR A 66 -4.02 2.05 21.10
N SER A 67 -2.95 2.85 21.14
CA SER A 67 -2.65 3.86 20.11
C SER A 67 -2.27 3.22 18.77
N ASP A 68 -1.47 2.15 18.80
CA ASP A 68 -1.05 1.40 17.61
C ASP A 68 -2.26 0.76 16.90
N ILE A 69 -3.19 0.16 17.66
CA ILE A 69 -4.44 -0.39 17.12
C ILE A 69 -5.26 0.71 16.46
N ALA A 70 -5.44 1.86 17.13
CA ALA A 70 -6.19 2.99 16.58
C ALA A 70 -5.54 3.56 15.31
N ALA A 71 -4.22 3.68 15.28
CA ALA A 71 -3.47 4.16 14.12
C ALA A 71 -3.50 3.17 12.94
N SER A 72 -3.59 1.87 13.23
CA SER A 72 -3.65 0.82 12.21
C SER A 72 -4.94 0.88 11.38
N GLY A 73 -6.06 1.31 11.99
CA GLY A 73 -7.39 1.30 11.37
C GLY A 73 -7.89 -0.09 10.99
N LEU A 74 -7.21 -1.16 11.43
CA LEU A 74 -7.54 -2.55 11.14
C LEU A 74 -8.54 -3.10 12.16
N ASP A 75 -9.50 -3.90 11.68
CA ASP A 75 -10.30 -4.75 12.55
C ASP A 75 -9.47 -5.94 13.00
N ILE A 76 -9.09 -5.94 14.29
CA ILE A 76 -8.26 -6.98 14.91
C ILE A 76 -9.08 -8.14 15.52
N GLY A 77 -10.40 -8.17 15.31
CA GLY A 77 -11.26 -9.29 15.69
C GLY A 77 -11.46 -9.48 17.20
N VAL A 78 -11.14 -8.46 18.01
CA VAL A 78 -11.43 -8.42 19.45
C VAL A 78 -12.38 -7.27 19.75
N ALA A 79 -13.31 -7.49 20.69
CA ALA A 79 -14.30 -6.48 21.08
C ALA A 79 -13.68 -5.34 21.90
N GLU A 80 -12.71 -5.68 22.76
CA GLU A 80 -12.00 -4.73 23.62
C GLU A 80 -10.62 -4.45 23.02
N THR A 81 -10.39 -3.20 22.64
CA THR A 81 -9.10 -2.72 22.08
C THR A 81 -8.33 -1.86 23.07
N THR A 82 -8.88 -1.68 24.28
CA THR A 82 -8.28 -0.93 25.37
C THR A 82 -7.90 -1.85 26.53
N VAL A 83 -6.88 -1.46 27.28
CA VAL A 83 -6.44 -2.16 28.49
C VAL A 83 -6.77 -1.28 29.69
N ASP A 84 -7.56 -1.78 30.64
CA ASP A 84 -7.84 -1.07 31.88
C ASP A 84 -6.65 -1.20 32.83
N THR A 85 -6.10 -0.06 33.25
CA THR A 85 -4.93 0.00 34.14
C THR A 85 -5.25 0.61 35.50
N ALA A 86 -6.52 0.92 35.79
CA ALA A 86 -6.89 1.66 37.00
C ALA A 86 -6.46 0.94 38.28
N ASP A 87 -6.71 -0.38 38.36
CA ASP A 87 -6.35 -1.21 39.52
C ASP A 87 -4.83 -1.29 39.70
N LEU A 88 -4.08 -1.42 38.60
CA LEU A 88 -2.62 -1.44 38.62
C LEU A 88 -2.04 -0.11 39.12
N GLN A 89 -2.58 1.01 38.63
CA GLN A 89 -2.16 2.35 39.07
C GLN A 89 -2.45 2.54 40.56
N GLN A 90 -3.65 2.16 41.02
CA GLN A 90 -4.01 2.28 42.43
C GLN A 90 -3.14 1.41 43.34
N ALA A 91 -2.78 0.19 42.91
CA ALA A 91 -1.91 -0.69 43.66
C ALA A 91 -0.46 -0.15 43.71
N ALA A 92 0.05 0.37 42.60
CA ALA A 92 1.37 1.00 42.53
C ALA A 92 1.46 2.25 43.42
N ASP A 93 0.46 3.14 43.39
CA ASP A 93 0.41 4.34 44.24
C ASP A 93 0.40 3.97 45.74
N ARG A 94 -0.34 2.91 46.10
CA ARG A 94 -0.37 2.40 47.48
C ARG A 94 0.97 1.82 47.92
N LEU A 95 1.65 1.12 47.02
CA LEU A 95 2.98 0.57 47.30
C LEU A 95 4.00 1.69 47.46
N GLU A 96 3.98 2.71 46.59
CA GLU A 96 4.87 3.86 46.64
C GLU A 96 4.72 4.62 47.98
N ILE A 97 3.49 4.90 48.41
CA ILE A 97 3.22 5.51 49.73
C ILE A 97 3.60 4.56 50.88
N GLY A 98 3.49 3.25 50.65
CA GLY A 98 3.70 2.21 51.65
C GLY A 98 5.16 1.90 51.96
N ILE A 99 6.09 2.17 51.03
CA ILE A 99 7.52 1.86 51.19
C ILE A 99 8.12 2.49 52.47
N ASP A 100 7.70 3.70 52.84
CA ASP A 100 8.23 4.41 54.03
C ASP A 100 7.33 4.28 55.28
N HIS A 101 6.15 3.68 55.16
CA HIS A 101 5.09 3.80 56.16
C HIS A 101 4.42 2.46 56.56
N LEU A 102 4.58 1.41 55.77
CA LEU A 102 4.09 0.07 56.10
C LEU A 102 5.10 -0.67 56.99
N PRO A 103 4.62 -1.49 57.94
CA PRO A 103 5.50 -2.40 58.65
C PRO A 103 6.13 -3.39 57.67
N ASP A 104 7.41 -3.70 57.84
CA ASP A 104 8.20 -4.54 56.92
C ASP A 104 7.56 -5.91 56.64
N ALA A 105 6.77 -6.42 57.58
CA ALA A 105 6.05 -7.69 57.44
C ALA A 105 4.93 -7.67 56.37
N LEU A 106 4.41 -6.50 55.99
CA LEU A 106 3.33 -6.36 55.00
C LEU A 106 3.82 -5.95 53.61
N LEU A 107 5.06 -5.46 53.49
CA LEU A 107 5.64 -5.03 52.21
C LEU A 107 5.66 -6.14 51.14
N PRO A 108 6.00 -7.40 51.46
CA PRO A 108 5.99 -8.48 50.47
C PRO A 108 4.62 -8.72 49.85
N ASP A 109 3.56 -8.82 50.66
CA ASP A 109 2.21 -9.11 50.16
C ASP A 109 1.67 -8.00 49.22
N VAL A 110 1.96 -6.73 49.54
CA VAL A 110 1.56 -5.59 48.68
C VAL A 110 2.39 -5.54 47.40
N THR A 111 3.68 -5.88 47.49
CA THR A 111 4.58 -5.95 46.33
C THR A 111 4.18 -7.08 45.37
N ASP A 112 3.80 -8.24 45.91
CA ASP A 112 3.30 -9.38 45.14
C ASP A 112 2.01 -9.02 44.41
N ASN A 113 1.08 -8.29 45.06
CA ASN A 113 -0.14 -7.82 44.41
C ASN A 113 0.13 -6.92 43.20
N VAL A 114 1.07 -5.97 43.31
CA VAL A 114 1.47 -5.13 42.17
C VAL A 114 2.09 -5.99 41.07
N THR A 115 2.95 -6.94 41.44
CA THR A 115 3.62 -7.84 40.48
C THR A 115 2.63 -8.72 39.71
N ASP A 116 1.58 -9.21 40.38
CA ASP A 116 0.50 -9.97 39.76
C ASP A 116 -0.30 -9.11 38.77
N LEU A 117 -0.63 -7.87 39.14
CA LEU A 117 -1.33 -6.92 38.27
C LEU A 117 -0.46 -6.54 37.05
N VAL A 118 0.84 -6.29 37.24
CA VAL A 118 1.79 -6.07 36.14
C VAL A 118 1.79 -7.24 35.17
N THR A 119 1.82 -8.46 35.69
CA THR A 119 1.81 -9.68 34.89
C THR A 119 0.51 -9.79 34.08
N ALA A 120 -0.64 -9.55 34.71
CA ALA A 120 -1.94 -9.57 34.04
C ALA A 120 -2.04 -8.50 32.93
N THR A 121 -1.63 -7.25 33.20
CA THR A 121 -1.62 -6.17 32.21
C THR A 121 -0.69 -6.50 31.04
N ASN A 122 0.52 -7.01 31.31
CA ASN A 122 1.46 -7.39 30.25
C ASN A 122 0.93 -8.55 29.38
N GLN A 123 0.21 -9.51 29.96
CA GLN A 123 -0.45 -10.57 29.20
C GLN A 123 -1.55 -10.02 28.28
N GLN A 124 -2.35 -9.07 28.75
CA GLN A 124 -3.36 -8.41 27.92
C GLN A 124 -2.72 -7.61 26.77
N VAL A 125 -1.66 -6.84 27.06
CA VAL A 125 -0.90 -6.11 26.04
C VAL A 125 -0.30 -7.06 25.00
N ALA A 126 0.30 -8.17 25.43
CA ALA A 126 0.87 -9.16 24.52
C ALA A 126 -0.21 -9.81 23.64
N SER A 127 -1.38 -10.11 24.21
CA SER A 127 -2.51 -10.65 23.45
C SER A 127 -2.99 -9.66 22.39
N LEU A 128 -3.16 -8.38 22.73
CA LEU A 128 -3.59 -7.35 21.79
C LEU A 128 -2.57 -7.11 20.68
N ARG A 129 -1.27 -7.07 21.00
CA ARG A 129 -0.20 -7.00 19.99
C ARG A 129 -0.23 -8.21 19.05
N GLY A 130 -0.40 -9.41 19.60
CA GLY A 130 -0.54 -10.62 18.80
C GLY A 130 -1.72 -10.57 17.84
N SER A 131 -2.88 -10.06 18.29
CA SER A 131 -4.05 -9.85 17.43
C SER A 131 -3.79 -8.81 16.33
N LEU A 132 -3.12 -7.70 16.66
CA LEU A 132 -2.74 -6.67 15.68
C LEU A 132 -1.78 -7.22 14.62
N ASP A 133 -0.72 -7.92 15.04
CA ASP A 133 0.24 -8.55 14.14
C ASP A 133 -0.43 -9.59 13.23
N ALA A 134 -1.33 -10.39 13.77
CA ALA A 134 -2.12 -11.35 13.01
C ALA A 134 -3.03 -10.66 11.98
N ALA A 135 -3.66 -9.55 12.34
CA ALA A 135 -4.51 -8.77 11.43
C ALA A 135 -3.69 -8.13 10.28
N ILE A 136 -2.52 -7.58 10.59
CA ILE A 136 -1.58 -7.04 9.59
C ILE A 136 -1.13 -8.15 8.64
N ALA A 137 -0.76 -9.32 9.18
CA ALA A 137 -0.36 -10.46 8.37
C ALA A 137 -1.51 -10.98 7.48
N ALA A 138 -2.73 -11.04 8.01
CA ALA A 138 -3.91 -11.45 7.27
C ALA A 138 -4.22 -10.47 6.12
N GLU A 139 -4.09 -9.16 6.35
CA GLU A 139 -4.26 -8.15 5.29
C GLU A 139 -3.18 -8.28 4.21
N ALA A 140 -1.91 -8.47 4.60
CA ALA A 140 -0.83 -8.71 3.66
C ALA A 140 -1.06 -9.98 2.81
N GLN A 141 -1.60 -11.05 3.41
CA GLN A 141 -1.99 -12.26 2.70
C GLN A 141 -3.14 -12.00 1.73
N ARG A 142 -4.20 -11.31 2.15
CA ARG A 142 -5.33 -10.94 1.26
C ARG A 142 -4.85 -10.13 0.05
N GLN A 143 -3.96 -9.16 0.26
CA GLN A 143 -3.37 -8.37 -0.82
C GLN A 143 -2.50 -9.22 -1.76
N ALA A 144 -1.72 -10.16 -1.22
CA ALA A 144 -0.91 -11.07 -2.03
C ALA A 144 -1.77 -12.04 -2.85
N GLU A 145 -2.82 -12.60 -2.26
CA GLU A 145 -3.79 -13.47 -2.94
C GLU A 145 -4.56 -12.71 -4.03
N GLU A 146 -5.00 -11.48 -3.74
CA GLU A 146 -5.65 -10.64 -4.73
C GLU A 146 -4.71 -10.31 -5.89
N LYS A 147 -3.47 -9.92 -5.60
CA LYS A 147 -2.45 -9.69 -6.64
C LYS A 147 -2.21 -10.96 -7.47
N ALA A 148 -2.08 -12.12 -6.83
CA ALA A 148 -1.92 -13.39 -7.52
C ALA A 148 -3.14 -13.75 -8.38
N ARG A 149 -4.36 -13.49 -7.90
CA ARG A 149 -5.60 -13.65 -8.66
C ARG A 149 -5.64 -12.74 -9.88
N GLN A 150 -5.27 -11.46 -9.71
CA GLN A 150 -5.19 -10.50 -10.81
C GLN A 150 -4.16 -10.91 -11.86
N GLU A 151 -2.98 -11.40 -11.45
CA GLU A 151 -1.94 -11.90 -12.35
C GLU A 151 -2.38 -13.19 -13.08
N ALA A 152 -3.05 -14.11 -12.38
CA ALA A 152 -3.59 -15.34 -12.97
C ALA A 152 -4.71 -15.05 -13.98
N GLU A 153 -5.62 -14.12 -13.66
CA GLU A 153 -6.69 -13.70 -14.57
C GLU A 153 -6.11 -12.97 -15.79
N ALA A 154 -5.12 -12.09 -15.60
CA ALA A 154 -4.43 -11.43 -16.71
C ALA A 154 -3.74 -12.45 -17.63
N ARG A 155 -3.08 -13.47 -17.06
CA ARG A 155 -2.47 -14.56 -17.83
C ARG A 155 -3.50 -15.40 -18.58
N ALA A 156 -4.63 -15.72 -17.94
CA ALA A 156 -5.71 -16.48 -18.58
C ALA A 156 -6.36 -15.71 -19.74
N LYS A 157 -6.56 -14.39 -19.59
CA LYS A 157 -7.06 -13.52 -20.66
C LYS A 157 -6.06 -13.40 -21.80
N ALA A 158 -4.76 -13.20 -21.51
CA ALA A 158 -3.72 -13.18 -22.53
C ALA A 158 -3.64 -14.50 -23.32
N GLU A 159 -3.82 -15.65 -22.65
CA GLU A 159 -3.84 -16.96 -23.31
C GLU A 159 -5.12 -17.16 -24.16
N ALA A 160 -6.28 -16.70 -23.68
CA ALA A 160 -7.53 -16.73 -24.43
C ALA A 160 -7.49 -15.82 -25.68
N GLU A 161 -6.91 -14.62 -25.55
CA GLU A 161 -6.69 -13.70 -26.66
C GLU A 161 -5.69 -14.27 -27.68
N ALA A 162 -4.60 -14.89 -27.23
CA ALA A 162 -3.66 -15.56 -28.13
C ALA A 162 -4.32 -16.70 -28.92
N LYS A 163 -5.15 -17.53 -28.26
CA LYS A 163 -5.91 -18.60 -28.92
C LYS A 163 -6.98 -18.06 -29.88
N ALA A 164 -7.63 -16.95 -29.54
CA ALA A 164 -8.59 -16.29 -30.43
C ALA A 164 -7.90 -15.68 -31.67
N ALA A 165 -6.71 -15.11 -31.50
CA ALA A 165 -5.90 -14.59 -32.61
C ALA A 165 -5.43 -15.71 -33.55
N GLU A 166 -4.98 -16.85 -33.03
CA GLU A 166 -4.63 -18.03 -33.85
C GLU A 166 -5.84 -18.61 -34.61
N ALA A 167 -7.03 -18.61 -34.00
CA ALA A 167 -8.27 -19.03 -34.67
C ALA A 167 -8.70 -18.04 -35.76
N ALA A 168 -8.48 -16.73 -35.56
CA ALA A 168 -8.75 -15.69 -36.54
C ALA A 168 -7.79 -15.76 -37.74
N GLU A 169 -6.50 -16.02 -37.52
CA GLU A 169 -5.49 -16.26 -38.57
C GLU A 169 -5.83 -17.49 -39.44
N SER A 170 -6.36 -18.57 -38.84
CA SER A 170 -6.83 -19.74 -39.61
C SER A 170 -8.07 -19.46 -40.48
N SER A 171 -8.79 -18.36 -40.20
CA SER A 171 -9.94 -17.91 -40.99
C SER A 171 -9.61 -16.78 -42.00
N SER A 172 -8.42 -16.18 -41.91
CA SER A 172 -7.98 -15.06 -42.76
C SER A 172 -7.12 -15.48 -43.97
N SER A 173 -6.82 -16.78 -44.13
CA SER A 173 -6.17 -17.31 -45.34
C SER A 173 -7.05 -17.25 -46.62
N SER A 174 -8.16 -16.52 -46.57
CA SER A 174 -9.00 -16.16 -47.72
C SER A 174 -9.30 -14.65 -47.69
N GLY A 175 -8.25 -13.83 -47.80
CA GLY A 175 -8.41 -12.37 -47.73
C GLY A 175 -7.13 -11.60 -48.02
N SER A 176 -6.64 -11.72 -49.25
CA SER A 176 -5.41 -11.09 -49.73
C SER A 176 -5.41 -9.55 -49.65
N SER A 177 -4.26 -9.02 -49.21
CA SER A 177 -3.65 -7.71 -49.54
C SER A 177 -4.32 -6.41 -49.09
N SER A 178 -3.62 -5.63 -48.27
CA SER A 178 -3.10 -4.28 -48.63
C SER A 178 -2.69 -3.51 -47.37
N GLY A 179 -1.41 -3.14 -47.27
CA GLY A 179 -0.91 -2.23 -46.25
C GLY A 179 -1.60 -0.87 -46.32
N ARG A 180 -1.93 -0.30 -45.16
CA ARG A 180 -2.42 1.08 -45.02
C ARG A 180 -1.92 1.66 -43.72
N SER A 181 -1.03 2.64 -43.87
CA SER A 181 -0.71 3.66 -42.88
C SER A 181 -2.02 4.27 -42.36
N ALA A 182 -2.24 4.23 -41.04
CA ALA A 182 -3.43 4.80 -40.43
C ALA A 182 -3.37 6.34 -40.56
N SER A 183 -4.21 6.90 -41.43
CA SER A 183 -4.43 8.34 -41.50
C SER A 183 -5.14 8.82 -40.24
N ALA A 184 -4.57 9.82 -39.57
CA ALA A 184 -5.20 10.50 -38.45
C ALA A 184 -6.51 11.20 -38.89
N PRO A 185 -7.61 11.09 -38.12
CA PRO A 185 -8.78 11.93 -38.36
C PRO A 185 -8.46 13.38 -37.99
N SER A 186 -8.68 14.31 -38.92
CA SER A 186 -8.54 15.75 -38.65
C SER A 186 -9.67 16.21 -37.71
N VAL A 187 -9.34 16.47 -36.45
CA VAL A 187 -10.24 17.09 -35.47
C VAL A 187 -9.83 18.54 -35.21
N PRO A 188 -10.78 19.46 -35.01
CA PRO A 188 -10.46 20.84 -34.66
C PRO A 188 -9.75 20.91 -33.30
N ILE A 189 -8.75 21.79 -33.20
CA ILE A 189 -8.02 22.05 -31.95
C ILE A 189 -9.01 22.61 -30.90
N PRO A 190 -9.03 22.11 -29.65
CA PRO A 190 -10.00 22.55 -28.65
C PRO A 190 -9.76 24.00 -28.22
N SER A 191 -10.81 24.82 -28.27
CA SER A 191 -10.81 26.21 -27.76
C SER A 191 -11.24 26.24 -26.29
N GLY A 192 -10.48 25.59 -25.40
CA GLY A 192 -10.67 25.67 -23.94
C GLY A 192 -9.52 26.44 -23.29
N ASN A 193 -9.72 26.96 -22.08
CA ASN A 193 -8.70 27.75 -21.35
C ASN A 193 -7.41 26.98 -21.00
N GLY A 194 -7.30 25.69 -21.35
CA GLY A 194 -6.11 24.88 -21.09
C GLY A 194 -5.89 24.54 -19.62
N ASN A 195 -6.85 24.87 -18.74
CA ASN A 195 -6.79 24.62 -17.29
C ASN A 195 -7.15 23.19 -16.88
N GLY A 196 -7.65 22.36 -17.80
CA GLY A 196 -7.95 20.96 -17.52
C GLY A 196 -9.13 20.75 -16.56
N ASP A 197 -10.19 21.55 -16.71
CA ASP A 197 -11.44 21.28 -15.98
C ASP A 197 -11.98 19.87 -16.27
N ASN A 198 -12.88 19.39 -15.42
CA ASN A 198 -13.41 18.03 -15.49
C ASN A 198 -14.39 17.78 -16.65
N SER A 199 -14.59 18.75 -17.56
CA SER A 199 -15.37 18.53 -18.77
C SER A 199 -14.53 17.82 -19.85
N PRO A 200 -15.15 17.04 -20.75
CA PRO A 200 -14.47 16.47 -21.91
C PRO A 200 -13.66 17.50 -22.72
N SER A 201 -14.23 18.69 -22.96
CA SER A 201 -13.57 19.77 -23.70
C SER A 201 -12.38 20.38 -22.94
N GLY A 202 -12.50 20.55 -21.61
CA GLY A 202 -11.42 21.05 -20.77
C GLY A 202 -10.26 20.07 -20.68
N ALA A 203 -10.56 18.78 -20.52
CA ALA A 203 -9.60 17.69 -20.55
C ALA A 203 -8.88 17.59 -21.91
N GLN A 204 -9.60 17.74 -23.03
CA GLN A 204 -8.99 17.80 -24.37
C GLN A 204 -8.07 19.01 -24.55
N ALA A 205 -8.50 20.20 -24.13
CA ALA A 205 -7.69 21.41 -24.22
C ALA A 205 -6.41 21.30 -23.39
N PHE A 206 -6.50 20.71 -22.19
CA PHE A 206 -5.33 20.44 -21.36
C PHE A 206 -4.44 19.34 -21.94
N ALA A 207 -5.00 18.27 -22.50
CA ALA A 207 -4.20 17.26 -23.20
C ALA A 207 -3.39 17.89 -24.34
N TYR A 208 -4.02 18.77 -25.13
CA TYR A 208 -3.38 19.49 -26.21
C TYR A 208 -2.23 20.40 -25.73
N SER A 209 -2.41 21.13 -24.63
CA SER A 209 -1.36 22.02 -24.10
C SER A 209 -0.09 21.28 -23.69
N GLN A 210 -0.18 19.97 -23.41
CA GLN A 210 0.97 19.13 -23.05
C GLN A 210 1.76 18.58 -24.26
N PHE A 211 1.26 18.71 -25.50
CA PHE A 211 1.87 18.04 -26.67
C PHE A 211 3.23 18.60 -27.06
N ALA A 212 3.35 19.93 -27.11
CA ALA A 212 4.60 20.59 -27.49
C ALA A 212 5.76 20.19 -26.57
N GLY A 213 5.50 20.10 -25.25
CA GLY A 213 6.50 19.66 -24.27
C GLY A 213 6.92 18.19 -24.41
N ARG A 214 6.15 17.38 -25.14
CA ARG A 214 6.42 15.95 -25.41
C ARG A 214 7.00 15.71 -26.81
N GLY A 215 7.18 16.76 -27.61
CA GLY A 215 7.67 16.67 -28.98
C GLY A 215 6.63 16.12 -29.97
N TRP A 216 5.34 16.19 -29.63
CA TRP A 216 4.26 15.76 -30.52
C TRP A 216 3.65 16.97 -31.25
N GLY A 217 3.37 16.80 -32.54
CA GLY A 217 2.67 17.77 -33.36
C GLY A 217 1.16 17.54 -33.39
N ASP A 218 0.46 18.45 -34.05
CA ASP A 218 -1.00 18.46 -34.19
C ASP A 218 -1.54 17.18 -34.86
N ASP A 219 -0.72 16.54 -35.71
CA ASP A 219 -1.01 15.28 -36.37
C ASP A 219 -1.26 14.12 -35.39
N GLN A 220 -0.70 14.18 -34.18
CA GLN A 220 -0.92 13.19 -33.13
C GLN A 220 -2.23 13.38 -32.38
N PHE A 221 -2.77 14.60 -32.34
CA PHE A 221 -3.89 14.92 -31.45
C PHE A 221 -5.17 14.22 -31.90
N GLY A 222 -5.38 14.08 -33.21
CA GLY A 222 -6.54 13.34 -33.73
C GLY A 222 -6.57 11.87 -33.33
N CYS A 223 -5.41 11.22 -33.27
CA CYS A 223 -5.29 9.85 -32.77
C CYS A 223 -5.61 9.76 -31.28
N LEU A 224 -5.17 10.72 -30.46
CA LEU A 224 -5.51 10.75 -29.04
C LEU A 224 -7.02 10.92 -28.82
N VAL A 225 -7.64 11.86 -29.54
CA VAL A 225 -9.08 12.10 -29.46
C VAL A 225 -9.87 10.86 -29.84
N ALA A 226 -9.51 10.20 -30.94
CA ALA A 226 -10.15 8.95 -31.36
C ALA A 226 -9.97 7.84 -30.30
N LEU A 227 -8.76 7.69 -29.78
CA LEU A 227 -8.42 6.70 -28.76
C LEU A 227 -9.26 6.90 -27.50
N TRP A 228 -9.15 8.04 -26.82
CA TRP A 228 -9.87 8.26 -25.56
C TRP A 228 -11.39 8.46 -25.73
N ASN A 229 -11.87 8.79 -26.93
CA ASN A 229 -13.29 8.67 -27.24
C ASN A 229 -13.77 7.21 -27.19
N LYS A 230 -13.01 6.27 -27.77
CA LYS A 230 -13.32 4.83 -27.72
C LYS A 230 -13.28 4.30 -26.28
N GLU A 231 -12.33 4.77 -25.48
CA GLU A 231 -12.12 4.31 -24.11
C GLU A 231 -13.20 4.79 -23.14
N SER A 232 -13.47 6.10 -23.11
CA SER A 232 -14.28 6.71 -22.04
C SER A 232 -15.18 7.85 -22.51
N GLY A 233 -15.06 8.30 -23.76
CA GLY A 233 -15.67 9.56 -24.20
C GLY A 233 -15.11 10.77 -23.46
N TRP A 234 -13.86 10.71 -23.00
CA TRP A 234 -13.21 11.73 -22.16
C TRP A 234 -13.89 11.97 -20.79
N ASN A 235 -14.65 10.99 -20.30
CA ASN A 235 -15.27 11.08 -18.98
C ASN A 235 -14.29 10.64 -17.88
N TYR A 236 -13.89 11.57 -17.01
CA TYR A 236 -12.98 11.28 -15.88
C TYR A 236 -13.56 10.33 -14.82
N GLN A 237 -14.88 10.14 -14.82
CA GLN A 237 -15.58 9.20 -13.94
C GLN A 237 -15.95 7.90 -14.64
N ALA A 238 -15.52 7.69 -15.90
CA ALA A 238 -15.80 6.46 -16.62
C ALA A 238 -15.25 5.27 -15.83
N TYR A 239 -16.13 4.36 -15.42
CA TYR A 239 -15.77 3.16 -14.70
C TYR A 239 -16.36 1.95 -15.40
N ASN A 240 -15.49 1.06 -15.85
CA ASN A 240 -15.91 -0.21 -16.43
C ASN A 240 -16.03 -1.25 -15.31
N ARG A 241 -17.27 -1.62 -14.94
CA ARG A 241 -17.53 -2.59 -13.87
C ARG A 241 -16.97 -3.99 -14.12
N SER A 242 -16.81 -4.41 -15.38
CA SER A 242 -16.32 -5.76 -15.70
C SER A 242 -14.79 -5.86 -15.69
N SER A 243 -14.09 -4.77 -16.02
CA SER A 243 -12.62 -4.74 -16.04
C SER A 243 -11.99 -4.00 -14.85
N GLY A 244 -12.71 -3.09 -14.18
CA GLY A 244 -12.17 -2.19 -13.17
C GLY A 244 -11.42 -0.98 -13.72
N ALA A 245 -11.40 -0.80 -15.05
CA ALA A 245 -10.74 0.33 -15.69
C ALA A 245 -11.41 1.66 -15.33
N TYR A 246 -10.60 2.69 -15.09
CA TYR A 246 -11.10 3.98 -14.59
C TYR A 246 -10.56 5.18 -15.37
N GLY A 247 -11.42 6.19 -15.52
CA GLY A 247 -11.08 7.52 -15.98
C GLY A 247 -10.91 7.65 -17.49
N ILE A 248 -10.41 8.82 -17.89
CA ILE A 248 -10.19 9.18 -19.30
C ILE A 248 -9.37 8.12 -20.05
N PRO A 249 -8.20 7.68 -19.56
CA PRO A 249 -7.39 6.70 -20.27
C PRO A 249 -7.83 5.24 -20.05
N GLN A 250 -8.86 4.99 -19.23
CA GLN A 250 -9.27 3.65 -18.79
C GLN A 250 -8.10 2.85 -18.15
N ALA A 251 -7.42 3.47 -17.16
CA ALA A 251 -6.28 2.87 -16.48
C ALA A 251 -6.69 1.64 -15.65
N LEU A 252 -5.85 0.58 -15.69
CA LEU A 252 -6.08 -0.67 -14.96
C LEU A 252 -4.86 -1.08 -14.10
N PRO A 253 -4.97 -1.07 -12.75
CA PRO A 253 -6.01 -0.41 -11.97
C PRO A 253 -5.91 1.12 -12.05
N GLY A 254 -7.03 1.80 -11.83
CA GLY A 254 -7.12 3.28 -11.84
C GLY A 254 -6.13 3.95 -10.87
N SER A 255 -5.82 3.29 -9.75
CA SER A 255 -4.86 3.76 -8.73
C SER A 255 -3.45 4.04 -9.26
N LYS A 256 -3.07 3.48 -10.42
CA LYS A 256 -1.80 3.82 -11.09
C LYS A 256 -1.71 5.30 -11.44
N MET A 257 -2.83 5.97 -11.68
CA MET A 257 -2.89 7.41 -11.94
C MET A 257 -2.45 8.25 -10.73
N GLY A 258 -2.41 7.66 -9.53
CA GLY A 258 -1.86 8.29 -8.33
C GLY A 258 -0.41 8.76 -8.46
N SER A 259 0.38 8.19 -9.39
CA SER A 259 1.74 8.66 -9.66
C SER A 259 1.80 10.02 -10.36
N ALA A 260 0.70 10.48 -10.97
CA ALA A 260 0.60 11.81 -11.56
C ALA A 260 -0.01 12.85 -10.61
N GLY A 261 -0.69 12.41 -9.55
CA GLY A 261 -1.30 13.27 -8.53
C GLY A 261 -2.24 12.50 -7.62
N ALA A 262 -2.29 12.88 -6.33
CA ALA A 262 -3.14 12.21 -5.34
C ALA A 262 -4.65 12.39 -5.60
N ASP A 263 -5.02 13.40 -6.38
CA ASP A 263 -6.39 13.76 -6.76
C ASP A 263 -6.88 13.07 -8.06
N TRP A 264 -6.17 12.04 -8.53
CA TRP A 264 -6.42 11.34 -9.79
C TRP A 264 -7.87 10.86 -9.97
N GLN A 265 -8.56 10.53 -8.89
CA GLN A 265 -9.93 10.03 -8.95
C GLN A 265 -10.94 11.14 -9.28
N THR A 266 -10.61 12.40 -8.99
CA THR A 266 -11.52 13.55 -9.13
C THR A 266 -11.02 14.65 -10.05
N ASN A 267 -9.82 14.51 -10.62
CA ASN A 267 -9.18 15.52 -11.46
C ASN A 267 -8.82 14.97 -12.85
N ALA A 268 -9.52 15.46 -13.88
CA ALA A 268 -9.28 15.10 -15.28
C ALA A 268 -7.86 15.45 -15.74
N ALA A 269 -7.29 16.58 -15.32
CA ALA A 269 -5.94 16.96 -15.68
C ALA A 269 -4.91 15.93 -15.19
N THR A 270 -5.07 15.43 -13.96
CA THR A 270 -4.21 14.38 -13.39
C THR A 270 -4.30 13.08 -14.20
N GLN A 271 -5.52 12.68 -14.60
CA GLN A 271 -5.71 11.49 -15.44
C GLN A 271 -5.09 11.67 -16.84
N VAL A 272 -5.23 12.85 -17.44
CA VAL A 272 -4.62 13.19 -18.73
C VAL A 272 -3.09 13.14 -18.62
N LEU A 273 -2.49 13.73 -17.60
CA LEU A 273 -1.03 13.71 -17.41
C LEU A 273 -0.49 12.28 -17.33
N TRP A 274 -1.16 11.43 -16.55
CA TRP A 274 -0.80 10.03 -16.45
C TRP A 274 -0.94 9.30 -17.79
N GLY A 275 -2.09 9.45 -18.45
CA GLY A 275 -2.40 8.79 -19.72
C GLY A 275 -1.43 9.17 -20.83
N LEU A 276 -1.08 10.46 -20.95
CA LEU A 276 -0.07 10.91 -21.92
C LEU A 276 1.32 10.34 -21.62
N GLY A 277 1.70 10.26 -20.33
CA GLY A 277 2.96 9.63 -19.93
C GLY A 277 3.02 8.15 -20.26
N TYR A 278 1.92 7.43 -20.04
CA TYR A 278 1.77 6.02 -20.40
C TYR A 278 1.88 5.80 -21.92
N ILE A 279 1.17 6.60 -22.72
CA ILE A 279 1.25 6.57 -24.19
C ILE A 279 2.70 6.76 -24.66
N GLN A 280 3.39 7.77 -24.11
CA GLN A 280 4.77 8.05 -24.47
C GLN A 280 5.72 6.90 -24.12
N GLY A 281 5.56 6.31 -22.94
CA GLY A 281 6.43 5.22 -22.48
C GLY A 281 6.20 3.88 -23.18
N ARG A 282 4.97 3.60 -23.63
CA ARG A 282 4.60 2.30 -24.24
C ARG A 282 4.55 2.33 -25.76
N TYR A 283 4.02 3.42 -26.34
CA TYR A 283 3.71 3.53 -27.76
C TYR A 283 4.54 4.60 -28.47
N GLY A 284 5.29 5.41 -27.72
CA GLY A 284 6.06 6.53 -28.23
C GLY A 284 5.19 7.74 -28.59
N THR A 285 4.09 7.53 -29.31
CA THR A 285 3.18 8.59 -29.77
C THR A 285 1.70 8.19 -29.68
N PRO A 286 0.77 9.16 -29.62
CA PRO A 286 -0.67 8.90 -29.64
C PRO A 286 -1.13 8.12 -30.88
N CYS A 287 -0.57 8.38 -32.07
CA CYS A 287 -0.92 7.58 -33.25
C CYS A 287 -0.35 6.15 -33.19
N GLY A 288 0.79 5.93 -32.53
CA GLY A 288 1.27 4.59 -32.22
C GLY A 288 0.28 3.82 -31.34
N ALA A 289 -0.24 4.47 -30.29
CA ALA A 289 -1.25 3.89 -29.39
C ALA A 289 -2.57 3.63 -30.12
N TRP A 290 -3.04 4.57 -30.95
CA TRP A 290 -4.27 4.41 -31.73
C TRP A 290 -4.16 3.31 -32.79
N GLY A 291 -3.02 3.19 -33.46
CA GLY A 291 -2.76 2.10 -34.40
C GLY A 291 -2.82 0.74 -33.68
N HIS A 292 -2.20 0.64 -32.52
CA HIS A 292 -2.27 -0.56 -31.69
C HIS A 292 -3.72 -0.87 -31.26
N SER A 293 -4.45 0.11 -30.72
CA SER A 293 -5.86 -0.04 -30.29
C SER A 293 -6.80 -0.50 -31.41
N GLN A 294 -6.53 -0.11 -32.65
CA GLN A 294 -7.29 -0.59 -33.81
C GLN A 294 -6.94 -2.03 -34.19
N SER A 295 -5.70 -2.46 -33.98
CA SER A 295 -5.26 -3.83 -34.30
C SER A 295 -5.58 -4.85 -33.21
N THR A 296 -5.43 -4.50 -31.94
CA THR A 296 -5.56 -5.42 -30.80
C THR A 296 -6.82 -5.21 -29.97
N GLY A 297 -7.52 -4.09 -30.18
CA GLY A 297 -8.70 -3.72 -29.41
C GLY A 297 -8.40 -2.93 -28.13
N TRP A 298 -7.14 -2.87 -27.68
CA TRP A 298 -6.69 -2.20 -26.44
C TRP A 298 -5.39 -1.41 -26.65
N TYR A 299 -5.02 -0.57 -25.68
CA TYR A 299 -3.72 0.13 -25.59
C TYR A 299 -3.31 0.27 -24.12
#